data_AF-A0A1E7LPZ5-F1
#
_entry.id   AF-A0A1E7LPZ5-F1
#
_cell.length_a   1.000
_cell.length_b   1.000
_cell.length_c   1.000
_cell.angle_alpha   90.00
_cell.angle_beta   90.00
_cell.angle_gamma   90.00
#
_symmetry.space_group_name_H-M   'P 1'
#
loop_
_entity.id
_entity.type
_entity.pdbx_description
1 polymer ?
#
loop_
_entity_poly.entity_id
_entity_poly.type
_entity_poly.pdbx_seq_one_letter_code
_entity_poly.pdbx_strand_id
1 'polypeptide(L)' 'MLMAHPAVLEELLRRYEELRTRHGEAAARQLEDVSYTLCVSTGTRDIAAALTVARDQLRRSAPRRDDVVSA' A
#
# COMPACT_ATOMS: atom_id res chain seq x y z
N MET A 1 -0.54 -4.79 18.13
CA MET A 1 -1.12 -4.45 16.81
C MET A 1 -0.18 -4.98 15.75
N LEU A 2 -0.69 -5.76 14.80
CA LEU A 2 0.08 -6.34 13.71
C LEU A 2 0.40 -5.21 12.71
N MET A 3 1.52 -4.52 12.89
CA MET A 3 2.00 -3.60 11.86
C MET A 3 2.40 -4.44 10.66
N ALA A 4 1.73 -4.24 9.52
CA ALA A 4 2.10 -4.94 8.30
C ALA A 4 3.56 -4.63 7.96
N HIS A 5 4.32 -5.67 7.63
CA HIS A 5 5.73 -5.51 7.27
C HIS A 5 5.82 -4.56 6.04
N PRO A 6 6.75 -3.58 6.01
CA PRO A 6 6.81 -2.57 4.94
C PRO A 6 6.80 -3.17 3.53
N ALA A 7 7.55 -4.24 3.28
CA ALA A 7 7.56 -4.94 2.00
C ALA A 7 6.18 -5.46 1.56
N VAL A 8 5.31 -5.85 2.51
CA VAL A 8 3.94 -6.31 2.23
C VAL A 8 3.06 -5.12 1.83
N LEU A 9 3.20 -3.98 2.52
CA LEU A 9 2.46 -2.76 2.17
C LEU A 9 2.85 -2.23 0.78
N GLU A 10 4.12 -2.27 0.43
CA GLU A 10 4.61 -1.88 -0.89
C GLU A 10 3.99 -2.75 -2.00
N GLU A 11 3.99 -4.07 -1.81
CA GLU A 11 3.39 -5.00 -2.76
C GLU A 11 1.86 -4.81 -2.88
N LEU A 12 1.16 -4.55 -1.78
CA LEU A 12 -0.28 -4.28 -1.80
C LEU A 12 -0.61 -2.99 -2.57
N LEU A 13 0.18 -1.93 -2.39
CA LEU A 13 0.02 -0.68 -3.14
C LEU A 13 0.24 -0.88 -4.63
N ARG A 14 1.31 -1.60 -5.01
CA ARG A 14 1.60 -1.92 -6.41
C ARG A 14 0.45 -2.70 -7.06
N ARG A 15 -0.04 -3.75 -6.39
CA ARG A 15 -1.18 -4.55 -6.88
C ARG A 15 -2.45 -3.72 -7.03
N TYR A 16 -2.74 -2.85 -6.07
CA TYR A 16 -3.89 -1.96 -6.14
C TYR A 16 -3.82 -1.07 -7.39
N GLU A 17 -2.67 -0.45 -7.65
CA GLU A 17 -2.48 0.43 -8.81
C GLU A 17 -2.62 -0.34 -10.14
N GLU A 18 -2.04 -1.54 -10.23
CA GLU A 18 -2.18 -2.41 -11.41
C GLU A 18 -3.60 -2.91 -11.64
N LEU A 19 -4.35 -3.21 -10.58
CA LEU A 19 -5.73 -3.69 -10.67
C LEU A 19 -6.70 -2.56 -10.99
N ARG A 20 -6.44 -1.33 -10.52
CA ARG A 20 -7.29 -0.15 -10.79
C ARG A 20 -7.41 0.16 -12.28
N THR A 21 -6.39 -0.17 -13.07
CA THR A 21 -6.39 0.07 -14.52
C THR A 21 -6.98 -1.10 -15.32
N ARG A 22 -7.33 -2.21 -14.68
CA ARG A 22 -7.94 -3.38 -15.35
C ARG A 22 -9.45 -3.28 -15.30
N HIS A 23 -10.11 -3.90 -16.27
CA HIS A 23 -11.56 -3.94 -16.39
C HIS A 23 -12.06 -5.38 -16.39
N GLY A 24 -13.32 -5.56 -15.95
CA GLY A 24 -13.99 -6.86 -15.86
C GLY A 24 -14.21 -7.33 -14.42
N GLU A 25 -15.15 -8.24 -14.24
CA GLU A 25 -15.59 -8.67 -12.91
C GLU A 25 -14.49 -9.29 -12.06
N ALA A 26 -13.62 -10.10 -12.67
CA ALA A 26 -12.51 -10.72 -11.95
C ALA A 26 -11.52 -9.67 -11.42
N ALA A 27 -11.24 -8.63 -12.20
CA ALA A 27 -10.39 -7.52 -11.78
C ALA A 27 -11.06 -6.69 -10.68
N ALA A 28 -12.37 -6.45 -10.77
CA ALA A 28 -13.13 -5.73 -9.74
C ALA A 28 -13.07 -6.46 -8.39
N ARG A 29 -13.32 -7.77 -8.38
CA ARG A 29 -13.24 -8.59 -7.15
C ARG A 29 -11.84 -8.58 -6.54
N GLN A 30 -10.80 -8.74 -7.37
CA GLN A 30 -9.41 -8.66 -6.90
C GLN A 30 -9.07 -7.27 -6.35
N LEU A 31 -9.57 -6.20 -6.97
CA LEU A 31 -9.38 -4.84 -6.49
C LEU A 31 -10.06 -4.62 -5.14
N GLU A 32 -11.26 -5.17 -4.93
CA GLU A 32 -11.96 -5.16 -3.65
C GLU A 32 -11.17 -5.90 -2.57
N ASP A 33 -10.66 -7.10 -2.85
CA ASP A 33 -9.85 -7.89 -1.90
C ASP A 33 -8.58 -7.15 -1.48
N VAL A 34 -7.86 -6.56 -2.44
CA VAL A 34 -6.65 -5.76 -2.15
C VAL A 34 -7.01 -4.51 -1.35
N SER A 35 -8.12 -3.84 -1.69
CA SER A 35 -8.59 -2.67 -0.97
C SER A 35 -8.96 -3.00 0.48
N TYR A 36 -9.65 -4.11 0.70
CA TYR A 36 -9.99 -4.60 2.04
C TYR A 36 -8.74 -4.93 2.85
N THR A 37 -7.78 -5.64 2.23
CA THR A 37 -6.50 -5.99 2.87
C THR A 37 -5.71 -4.73 3.24
N LEU A 38 -5.67 -3.72 2.38
CA LEU A 38 -5.05 -2.42 2.68
C LEU A 38 -5.71 -1.79 3.90
N CYS A 39 -7.04 -1.64 3.90
CA CYS A 39 -7.79 -1.06 5.01
C CYS A 39 -7.49 -1.76 6.36
N VAL A 40 -7.53 -3.09 6.39
CA VAL A 40 -7.21 -3.86 7.60
C VAL A 40 -5.75 -3.67 8.02
N SER A 41 -4.81 -3.75 7.07
CA SER A 41 -3.37 -3.63 7.33
C SER A 41 -2.96 -2.24 7.82
N THR A 42 -3.70 -1.20 7.41
CA THR A 42 -3.47 0.18 7.85
C THR A 42 -4.37 0.62 9.00
N GLY A 43 -5.30 -0.24 9.45
CA GLY A 43 -6.26 0.10 10.51
C GLY A 43 -7.25 1.20 10.12
N THR A 44 -7.61 1.30 8.84
CA THR A 44 -8.54 2.29 8.30
C THR A 44 -9.83 1.64 7.80
N ARG A 45 -10.84 2.46 7.48
CA ARG A 45 -12.17 2.01 7.01
C ARG A 45 -12.47 2.35 5.56
N ASP A 46 -11.58 3.11 4.93
CA ASP A 46 -11.73 3.62 3.58
C ASP A 46 -10.41 3.47 2.81
N ILE A 47 -10.52 3.21 1.51
CA ILE A 47 -9.36 2.95 0.66
C ILE A 47 -8.48 4.19 0.46
N ALA A 48 -9.04 5.39 0.33
CA ALA A 48 -8.23 6.61 0.20
C ALA A 48 -7.43 6.89 1.49
N ALA A 49 -8.06 6.66 2.66
CA ALA A 49 -7.37 6.71 3.94
C ALA A 49 -6.28 5.63 4.04
N ALA A 50 -6.57 4.40 3.61
CA ALA A 50 -5.60 3.29 3.61
C ALA A 50 -4.37 3.63 2.76
N LEU A 51 -4.56 4.12 1.54
CA LEU A 51 -3.47 4.51 0.64
C LEU A 51 -2.58 5.60 1.25
N THR A 52 -3.18 6.56 1.95
CA THR A 52 -2.45 7.65 2.62
C THR A 52 -1.59 7.11 3.76
N VAL A 53 -2.19 6.31 4.65
CA VAL A 53 -1.49 5.72 5.80
C VAL A 53 -0.39 4.76 5.33
N ALA A 54 -0.65 3.90 4.34
CA ALA A 54 0.34 2.97 3.80
C ALA A 54 1.57 3.72 3.25
N ARG A 55 1.37 4.79 2.47
CA ARG A 55 2.47 5.60 1.93
C ARG A 55 3.27 6.31 3.02
N ASP A 56 2.61 6.80 4.07
CA ASP A 56 3.31 7.40 5.22
C ASP A 56 4.12 6.37 6.01
N GLN A 57 3.57 5.18 6.25
CA GLN A 57 4.28 4.09 6.92
C GLN A 57 5.52 3.64 6.13
N LEU A 58 5.43 3.55 4.80
CA LEU A 58 6.58 3.23 3.95
C LEU A 58 7.66 4.32 4.00
N ARG A 59 7.28 5.61 4.00
CA ARG A 59 8.22 6.72 4.15
C ARG A 59 8.96 6.69 5.50
N ARG A 60 8.27 6.31 6.57
CA ARG A 60 8.88 6.15 7.91
C ARG A 60 9.77 4.92 8.02
N SER A 61 9.44 3.87 7.28
CA SER A 61 10.14 2.58 7.32
C SER A 61 11.32 2.51 6.36
N ALA A 62 11.34 3.37 5.35
CA ALA A 62 12.50 3.53 4.48
C ALA A 62 13.70 3.90 5.37
N PRO A 63 14.82 3.17 5.31
CA PRO A 63 16.05 3.65 5.91
C PRO A 63 16.30 5.03 5.29
N ARG A 64 16.56 6.02 6.14
CA ARG A 64 16.88 7.39 5.74
C ARG A 64 18.00 7.31 4.68
N ARG A 65 17.64 7.39 3.41
CA ARG A 65 18.60 7.46 2.30
C ARG A 65 19.09 8.90 2.23
N ASP A 66 19.80 9.33 3.27
CA ASP A 66 20.48 10.63 3.33
C ASP A 66 21.99 10.50 3.02
N ASP A 67 22.41 9.44 2.34
CA ASP A 67 23.83 9.23 2.02
C ASP A 67 24.07 9.09 0.51
N VAL A 68 23.62 10.06 -0.31
CA VAL A 68 24.22 10.35 -1.63
C VAL A 68 24.03 11.85 -1.94
N VAL A 69 25.03 12.69 -1.63
CA VAL A 69 26.01 13.23 -2.60
C VAL A 69 26.80 14.39 -1.96
N SER A 70 28.11 14.20 -1.79
CA SER A 70 29.13 15.26 -1.85
C SER A 70 30.52 14.62 -1.70
N ALA A 71 31.15 14.31 -2.83
CA ALA A 71 32.60 14.27 -3.03
C ALA A 71 32.88 14.45 -4.53
#